data_AF-A0A9P9T5J5-F1
#
_entry.id   AF-A0A9P9T5J5-F1
#
_cell.length_a   1.000
_cell.length_b   1.000
_cell.length_c   1.000
_cell.angle_alpha   90.00
_cell.angle_beta   90.00
_cell.angle_gamma   90.00
#
_symmetry.space_group_name_H-M   'P 1'
#
loop_
_entity.id
_entity.type
_entity.pdbx_description
1 polymer ?
#
loop_
_entity_poly.entity_id
_entity_poly.type
_entity_poly.pdbx_seq_one_letter_code
_entity_poly.pdbx_strand_id
1 'polypeptide(L)'
;MGSPYHVSRSASHLLSCDEASFEFQAISLIADSLAHPQRTLLSAFVHQAVDKEAAARFVLDDVVVHNKATVADVLADWISLLRRVRPVVCENLGLSLRQSIWRRDGGRCCISKADDRKQGDENPLTVHIVSPNLFQDEDMVRDGRLDTMLIVYLGRSKSEQLRSLLVREPNFPGYDPSDQLMLLSSQMLAHITNGRLSLKADPLEATSNSARYFVKMKRFIPSIRVDVFPFISLENRATDTSSLPNPQFLEVHYRFALASAWLEVYDYMKQSCSSSCSLALQDQTSLAGKASAKESLIRRCFQPIYPMLQRLWLQMPVILRATAYKCLASLGQRIYGDTGSDRVHRLPFNLYLREARREWAPRHQAELRSLQIVQRYTHIPVPTGLDAIYYRESSYLLMTGLRGCSIGQRLSTMTDKQLDAAAQDLKGYLAELRGIPNNTGSRFCICNSLGDGILDWRIGDSQREQLRFHDETEFNQFLTTDLPLDNDICRQISKSHGVKHDIVFTHADLNLRNILVDEMGKISGIVDWECAGWYPEYWEHSKMHFTVRHTPRWIADVVDQVFPAYRGELNVENMLSSMMPSW
;
A
#
# COMPACT_ATOMS: atom_id res chain seq x y z
N MET A 1 -1.80 -1.76 5.97
CA MET A 1 -1.29 -2.94 5.26
C MET A 1 -1.45 -4.23 6.08
N GLY A 2 -2.67 -4.53 6.56
CA GLY A 2 -3.03 -5.81 7.18
C GLY A 2 -2.33 -6.19 8.49
N SER A 3 -3.00 -6.99 9.31
CA SER A 3 -2.33 -7.83 10.31
C SER A 3 -2.02 -9.20 9.68
N PRO A 4 -0.80 -9.71 9.86
CA PRO A 4 -0.42 -11.01 9.34
C PRO A 4 -1.18 -12.16 10.01
N TYR A 5 -1.27 -13.30 9.32
CA TYR A 5 -1.66 -14.57 9.91
C TYR A 5 -0.46 -15.23 10.61
N HIS A 6 0.71 -15.23 9.98
CA HIS A 6 1.94 -15.81 10.52
C HIS A 6 2.70 -14.82 11.43
N VAL A 7 2.10 -14.46 12.56
CA VAL A 7 2.71 -13.51 13.50
C VAL A 7 4.03 -14.04 14.09
N SER A 8 4.05 -15.32 14.45
CA SER A 8 5.22 -15.96 15.02
C SER A 8 6.33 -16.13 13.98
N ARG A 9 7.59 -15.87 14.40
CA ARG A 9 8.80 -16.02 13.57
C ARG A 9 8.93 -15.05 12.39
N SER A 10 8.09 -14.03 12.27
CA SER A 10 8.22 -13.06 11.18
C SER A 10 9.53 -12.26 11.26
N ALA A 11 10.10 -11.85 10.12
CA ALA A 11 11.22 -10.91 10.05
C ALA A 11 10.77 -9.43 10.14
N SER A 12 9.48 -9.15 10.32
CA SER A 12 9.00 -7.78 10.40
C SER A 12 9.41 -7.13 11.73
N HIS A 13 10.20 -6.05 11.65
CA HIS A 13 10.53 -5.19 12.80
C HIS A 13 9.32 -4.49 13.44
N LEU A 14 8.15 -4.56 12.81
CA LEU A 14 6.91 -3.96 13.32
C LEU A 14 6.13 -4.89 14.25
N LEU A 15 6.46 -6.18 14.27
CA LEU A 15 5.87 -7.13 15.20
C LEU A 15 6.78 -7.23 16.43
N SER A 16 6.18 -7.35 17.61
CA SER A 16 6.96 -7.59 18.83
C SER A 16 7.70 -8.92 18.69
N CYS A 17 9.01 -8.91 18.88
CA CYS A 17 9.82 -10.14 18.95
C CYS A 17 9.77 -10.78 20.34
N ASP A 18 9.22 -10.08 21.34
CA ASP A 18 9.09 -10.59 22.69
C ASP A 18 7.81 -11.42 22.81
N GLU A 19 7.95 -12.74 22.71
CA GLU A 19 6.84 -13.69 22.85
C GLU A 19 6.18 -13.64 24.24
N ALA A 20 6.88 -13.11 25.26
CA ALA A 20 6.32 -12.92 26.59
C ALA A 20 5.49 -11.64 26.72
N SER A 21 5.55 -10.72 25.74
CA SER A 21 4.79 -9.48 25.78
C SER A 21 3.29 -9.74 25.60
N PHE A 22 2.46 -9.03 26.39
CA PHE A 22 1.00 -9.11 26.26
C PHE A 22 0.54 -8.73 24.85
N GLU A 23 1.19 -7.74 24.22
CA GLU A 23 0.91 -7.36 22.83
C GLU A 23 1.07 -8.54 21.87
N PHE A 24 2.19 -9.27 21.94
CA PHE A 24 2.43 -10.42 21.07
C PHE A 24 1.40 -11.53 21.28
N GLN A 25 1.10 -11.85 22.55
CA GLN A 25 0.13 -12.89 22.90
C GLN A 25 -1.28 -12.53 22.39
N ALA A 26 -1.72 -11.29 22.59
CA ALA A 26 -3.02 -10.82 22.11
C ALA A 26 -3.10 -10.86 20.58
N ILE A 27 -2.09 -10.35 19.88
CA ILE A 27 -2.08 -10.33 18.41
C ILE A 27 -2.03 -11.75 17.83
N SER A 28 -1.27 -12.67 18.44
CA SER A 28 -1.22 -14.08 18.04
C SER A 28 -2.57 -14.77 18.25
N LEU A 29 -3.21 -14.57 19.41
CA LEU A 29 -4.55 -15.08 19.70
C LEU A 29 -5.59 -14.58 18.68
N ILE A 30 -5.56 -13.29 18.36
CA ILE A 30 -6.43 -12.69 17.34
C ILE A 30 -6.14 -13.31 15.97
N ALA A 31 -4.87 -13.59 15.67
CA ALA A 31 -4.46 -14.15 14.39
C ALA A 31 -4.93 -15.57 14.15
N ASP A 32 -4.85 -16.42 15.17
CA ASP A 32 -5.30 -17.80 15.14
C ASP A 32 -6.84 -17.90 15.10
N SER A 33 -7.54 -16.91 15.66
CA SER A 33 -8.99 -16.95 15.83
C SER A 33 -9.78 -16.33 14.67
N LEU A 34 -9.21 -15.37 13.94
CA LEU A 34 -9.93 -14.57 12.94
C LEU A 34 -9.25 -14.57 11.56
N ALA A 35 -10.08 -14.63 10.52
CA ALA A 35 -9.63 -14.43 9.15
C ALA A 35 -9.42 -12.94 8.83
N HIS A 36 -8.63 -12.64 7.81
CA HIS A 36 -8.60 -11.29 7.25
C HIS A 36 -9.94 -10.94 6.57
N PRO A 37 -10.50 -9.72 6.76
CA PRO A 37 -9.93 -8.55 7.44
C PRO A 37 -10.31 -8.40 8.92
N GLN A 38 -11.15 -9.29 9.46
CA GLN A 38 -11.60 -9.25 10.87
C GLN A 38 -10.42 -9.23 11.86
N ARG A 39 -9.42 -10.08 11.62
CA ARG A 39 -8.15 -10.08 12.36
C ARG A 39 -7.51 -8.70 12.39
N THR A 40 -7.41 -8.05 11.23
CA THR A 40 -6.76 -6.74 11.11
C THR A 40 -7.57 -5.65 11.79
N LEU A 41 -8.89 -5.72 11.70
CA LEU A 41 -9.81 -4.78 12.34
C LEU A 41 -9.66 -4.83 13.88
N LEU A 42 -9.58 -6.02 14.47
CA LEU A 42 -9.37 -6.17 15.92
C LEU A 42 -7.93 -5.88 16.33
N SER A 43 -6.91 -6.29 15.56
CA SER A 43 -5.52 -5.89 15.86
C SER A 43 -5.32 -4.38 15.85
N ALA A 44 -6.11 -3.63 15.06
CA ALA A 44 -6.06 -2.16 15.07
C ALA A 44 -6.46 -1.57 16.43
N PHE A 45 -7.34 -2.23 17.20
CA PHE A 45 -7.66 -1.84 18.57
C PHE A 45 -6.40 -1.86 19.45
N VAL A 46 -5.64 -2.96 19.42
CA VAL A 46 -4.41 -3.10 20.22
C VAL A 46 -3.32 -2.13 19.74
N HIS A 47 -3.04 -2.09 18.44
CA HIS A 47 -1.91 -1.31 17.90
C HIS A 47 -2.11 0.20 17.92
N GLN A 48 -3.34 0.70 17.90
CA GLN A 48 -3.65 2.13 17.88
C GLN A 48 -4.15 2.69 19.23
N ALA A 49 -4.30 1.83 20.24
CA ALA A 49 -4.60 2.27 21.60
C ALA A 49 -3.51 3.21 22.12
N VAL A 50 -3.91 4.13 23.02
CA VAL A 50 -2.96 5.00 23.73
C VAL A 50 -2.00 4.18 24.58
N ASP A 51 -2.52 3.14 25.23
CA ASP A 51 -1.75 2.13 25.95
C ASP A 51 -2.01 0.77 25.31
N LYS A 52 -1.05 0.31 24.51
CA LYS A 52 -1.13 -0.95 23.76
C LYS A 52 -1.14 -2.15 24.69
N GLU A 53 -0.43 -2.08 25.82
CA GLU A 53 -0.32 -3.18 26.77
C GLU A 53 -1.65 -3.34 27.53
N ALA A 54 -2.27 -2.23 27.95
CA ALA A 54 -3.61 -2.24 28.53
C ALA A 54 -4.67 -2.79 27.54
N ALA A 55 -4.58 -2.39 26.27
CA ALA A 55 -5.47 -2.92 25.23
C ALA A 55 -5.25 -4.42 24.96
N ALA A 56 -4.00 -4.89 24.96
CA ALA A 56 -3.68 -6.29 24.83
C ALA A 56 -4.19 -7.11 26.01
N ARG A 57 -3.98 -6.63 27.25
CA ARG A 57 -4.53 -7.26 28.46
C ARG A 57 -6.04 -7.32 28.44
N PHE A 58 -6.72 -6.26 28.03
CA PHE A 58 -8.19 -6.27 27.90
C PHE A 58 -8.69 -7.42 27.03
N VAL A 59 -8.05 -7.67 25.88
CA VAL A 59 -8.41 -8.79 25.00
C VAL A 59 -8.10 -10.14 25.65
N LEU A 60 -6.92 -10.29 26.26
CA LEU A 60 -6.48 -11.54 26.89
C LEU A 60 -7.31 -11.88 28.14
N ASP A 61 -7.65 -10.89 28.96
CA ASP A 61 -8.40 -11.09 30.19
C ASP A 61 -9.83 -11.54 29.89
N ASP A 62 -10.47 -10.92 28.89
CA ASP A 62 -11.84 -11.26 28.49
C ASP A 62 -11.93 -12.67 27.89
N VAL A 63 -10.95 -13.06 27.07
CA VAL A 63 -11.00 -14.30 26.29
C VAL A 63 -10.34 -15.47 27.02
N VAL A 64 -9.14 -15.27 27.57
CA VAL A 64 -8.31 -16.35 28.13
C VAL A 64 -8.52 -16.49 29.63
N VAL A 65 -8.42 -15.38 30.37
CA VAL A 65 -8.39 -15.44 31.85
C VAL A 65 -9.78 -15.72 32.43
N HIS A 66 -10.78 -14.98 31.96
CA HIS A 66 -12.12 -15.08 32.53
C HIS A 66 -13.08 -15.93 31.69
N ASN A 67 -12.70 -16.30 30.46
CA ASN A 67 -13.55 -16.98 29.48
C ASN A 67 -14.95 -16.35 29.37
N LYS A 68 -15.00 -15.01 29.45
CA LYS A 68 -16.25 -14.22 29.46
C LYS A 68 -16.77 -13.98 28.05
N ALA A 69 -15.88 -13.98 27.07
CA ALA A 69 -16.18 -13.63 25.69
C ALA A 69 -15.27 -14.42 24.74
N THR A 70 -15.75 -14.68 23.52
CA THR A 70 -14.88 -15.14 22.43
C THR A 70 -14.19 -13.95 21.76
N VAL A 71 -13.12 -14.21 20.99
CA VAL A 71 -12.47 -13.16 20.17
C VAL A 71 -13.47 -12.51 19.19
N ALA A 72 -14.47 -13.27 18.72
CA ALA A 72 -15.53 -12.75 17.86
C ALA A 72 -16.47 -11.79 18.59
N ASP A 73 -16.75 -12.01 19.87
CA ASP A 73 -17.58 -11.12 20.68
C ASP A 73 -16.85 -9.79 20.93
N VAL A 74 -15.56 -9.83 21.27
CA VAL A 74 -14.73 -8.61 21.40
C VAL A 74 -14.67 -7.83 20.09
N LEU A 75 -14.59 -8.52 18.94
CA LEU A 75 -14.69 -7.88 17.64
C LEU A 75 -16.06 -7.23 17.40
N ALA A 76 -17.15 -7.88 17.81
CA ALA A 76 -18.50 -7.34 17.67
C ALA A 76 -18.68 -6.06 18.51
N ASP A 77 -18.17 -6.06 19.74
CA ASP A 77 -18.10 -4.88 20.61
C ASP A 77 -17.30 -3.75 19.96
N TRP A 78 -16.13 -4.09 19.40
CA TRP A 78 -15.29 -3.12 18.69
C TRP A 78 -16.00 -2.48 17.51
N ILE A 79 -16.68 -3.29 16.68
CA ILE A 79 -17.47 -2.81 15.54
C ILE A 79 -18.62 -1.91 16.03
N SER A 80 -19.28 -2.28 17.14
CA SER A 80 -20.35 -1.50 17.74
C SER A 80 -19.86 -0.10 18.16
N LEU A 81 -18.71 -0.04 18.84
CA LEU A 81 -18.08 1.22 19.24
C LEU A 81 -17.62 2.05 18.04
N LEU A 82 -17.00 1.43 17.04
CA LEU A 82 -16.56 2.13 15.81
C LEU A 82 -17.72 2.81 15.08
N ARG A 83 -18.89 2.17 15.03
CA ARG A 83 -20.08 2.74 14.40
C ARG A 83 -20.62 3.95 15.16
N ARG A 84 -20.49 3.96 16.49
CA ARG A 84 -20.98 5.04 17.38
C ARG A 84 -20.09 6.28 17.36
N VAL A 85 -18.77 6.13 17.18
CA VAL A 85 -17.82 7.26 17.16
C VAL A 85 -17.77 7.98 15.80
N ARG A 86 -18.41 7.43 14.75
CA ARG A 86 -18.40 8.02 13.40
C ARG A 86 -18.97 9.45 13.38
N PRO A 87 -18.44 10.31 12.49
CA PRO A 87 -19.06 11.60 12.19
C PRO A 87 -20.49 11.44 11.68
N VAL A 88 -21.36 12.35 12.08
CA VAL A 88 -22.80 12.35 11.72
C VAL A 88 -23.22 13.71 11.17
N VAL A 89 -24.16 13.71 10.22
CA VAL A 89 -24.72 14.95 9.68
C VAL A 89 -25.57 15.63 10.74
N CYS A 90 -25.39 16.94 10.89
CA CYS A 90 -26.22 17.77 11.77
C CYS A 90 -27.47 18.22 11.01
N GLU A 91 -28.60 17.57 11.26
CA GLU A 91 -29.87 17.90 10.58
C GLU A 91 -30.56 19.12 11.21
N ASN A 92 -30.52 19.22 12.54
CA ASN A 92 -31.28 20.21 13.31
C ASN A 92 -30.37 21.29 13.91
N LEU A 93 -29.88 22.20 13.06
CA LEU A 93 -29.03 23.32 13.47
C LEU A 93 -29.76 24.66 13.38
N GLY A 94 -29.70 25.46 14.45
CA GLY A 94 -30.26 26.82 14.45
C GLY A 94 -29.65 27.70 13.34
N LEU A 95 -30.50 28.53 12.72
CA LEU A 95 -30.11 29.35 11.56
C LEU A 95 -28.90 30.25 11.83
N SER A 96 -28.80 30.85 13.03
CA SER A 96 -27.69 31.70 13.42
C SER A 96 -26.36 30.94 13.44
N LEU A 97 -26.32 29.78 14.09
CA LEU A 97 -25.13 28.94 14.19
C LEU A 97 -24.72 28.37 12.81
N ARG A 98 -25.71 27.97 12.00
CA ARG A 98 -25.46 27.53 10.61
C ARG A 98 -24.80 28.63 9.77
N GLN A 99 -25.27 29.87 9.90
CA GLN A 99 -24.67 31.02 9.21
C GLN A 99 -23.27 31.33 9.73
N SER A 100 -23.01 31.20 11.04
CA SER A 100 -21.67 31.39 11.61
C SER A 100 -20.68 30.37 11.07
N ILE A 101 -21.04 29.08 11.03
CA ILE A 101 -20.19 28.01 10.47
C ILE A 101 -19.98 28.21 8.98
N TRP A 102 -21.02 28.57 8.23
CA TRP A 102 -20.89 28.89 6.81
C TRP A 102 -19.92 30.04 6.57
N ARG A 103 -20.00 31.11 7.35
CA ARG A 103 -19.06 32.24 7.28
C ARG A 103 -17.65 31.81 7.66
N ARG A 104 -17.49 31.06 8.77
CA ARG A 104 -16.22 30.52 9.26
C ARG A 104 -15.45 29.79 8.16
N ASP A 105 -16.11 28.84 7.51
CA ASP A 105 -15.49 27.95 6.51
C ASP A 105 -15.51 28.56 5.09
N GLY A 106 -16.02 29.79 4.93
CA GLY A 106 -16.06 30.52 3.67
C GLY A 106 -17.04 29.92 2.64
N GLY A 107 -18.08 29.23 3.11
CA GLY A 107 -19.14 28.64 2.29
C GLY A 107 -18.71 27.49 1.38
N ARG A 108 -17.61 26.82 1.73
CA ARG A 108 -17.05 25.70 0.96
C ARG A 108 -16.66 24.56 1.90
N CYS A 109 -16.45 23.37 1.35
CA CYS A 109 -15.87 22.28 2.12
C CYS A 109 -14.50 22.67 2.69
N CYS A 110 -14.31 22.48 4.00
CA CYS A 110 -13.10 22.88 4.72
C CYS A 110 -11.85 22.07 4.34
N ILE A 111 -12.02 20.89 3.71
CA ILE A 111 -10.92 20.00 3.29
C ILE A 111 -10.58 20.21 1.82
N SER A 112 -11.52 19.94 0.91
CA SER A 112 -11.26 20.03 -0.52
C SER A 112 -11.07 21.47 -0.98
N LYS A 113 -11.65 22.45 -0.26
CA LYS A 113 -11.74 23.86 -0.64
C LYS A 113 -12.31 24.08 -2.05
N ALA A 114 -12.94 23.06 -2.62
CA ALA A 114 -13.50 23.09 -3.95
C ALA A 114 -14.65 24.10 -4.00
N ASP A 115 -14.77 24.77 -5.15
CA ASP A 115 -15.90 25.66 -5.41
C ASP A 115 -17.02 24.78 -5.99
N ASP A 116 -17.93 24.33 -5.14
CA ASP A 116 -19.00 23.35 -5.48
C ASP A 116 -19.87 23.83 -6.67
N ARG A 117 -19.85 25.14 -6.97
CA ARG A 117 -20.50 25.75 -8.14
C ARG A 117 -19.99 25.26 -9.50
N LYS A 118 -18.76 24.71 -9.59
CA LYS A 118 -18.18 24.25 -10.87
C LYS A 118 -18.44 22.78 -11.18
N GLN A 119 -18.90 21.98 -10.21
CA GLN A 119 -19.14 20.54 -10.38
C GLN A 119 -20.63 20.13 -10.33
N GLY A 120 -21.54 21.08 -10.12
CA GLY A 120 -22.96 20.87 -10.37
C GLY A 120 -23.76 20.18 -9.27
N ASP A 121 -23.28 20.10 -8.02
CA ASP A 121 -24.10 19.52 -6.93
C ASP A 121 -23.85 20.10 -5.53
N GLU A 122 -24.96 20.15 -4.77
CA GLU A 122 -25.21 20.33 -3.33
C GLU A 122 -24.37 21.30 -2.47
N ASN A 123 -25.07 22.13 -1.68
CA ASN A 123 -24.45 22.92 -0.61
C ASN A 123 -23.76 21.98 0.39
N PRO A 124 -22.56 22.32 0.89
CA PRO A 124 -21.84 21.48 1.82
C PRO A 124 -22.63 21.29 3.14
N LEU A 125 -22.48 20.10 3.70
CA LEU A 125 -23.19 19.61 4.87
C LEU A 125 -22.48 20.05 6.15
N THR A 126 -23.27 20.38 7.17
CA THR A 126 -22.74 20.61 8.52
C THR A 126 -22.66 19.28 9.27
N VAL A 127 -21.49 18.93 9.78
CA VAL A 127 -21.18 17.59 10.28
C VAL A 127 -20.58 17.68 11.68
N HIS A 128 -21.06 16.85 12.61
CA HIS A 128 -20.40 16.61 13.89
C HIS A 128 -19.22 15.66 13.69
N ILE A 129 -18.04 16.05 14.16
CA ILE A 129 -16.81 15.26 14.01
C ILE A 129 -16.90 13.92 14.77
N VAL A 130 -17.51 13.96 15.96
CA VAL A 130 -17.86 12.81 16.80
C VAL A 130 -19.35 12.92 17.11
N SER A 131 -20.06 11.78 17.11
CA SER A 131 -21.49 11.76 17.42
C SER A 131 -21.79 12.40 18.79
N PRO A 132 -22.69 13.39 18.87
CA PRO A 132 -23.07 14.01 20.14
C PRO A 132 -23.78 13.02 21.08
N ASN A 133 -24.40 11.97 20.51
CA ASN A 133 -25.16 10.97 21.26
C ASN A 133 -24.29 9.79 21.72
N LEU A 134 -22.96 9.82 21.52
CA LEU A 134 -22.06 8.72 21.87
C LEU A 134 -22.25 8.22 23.30
N PHE A 135 -22.44 9.12 24.27
CA PHE A 135 -22.60 8.77 25.68
C PHE A 135 -24.06 8.72 26.17
N GLN A 136 -25.02 8.95 25.28
CA GLN A 136 -26.46 8.84 25.55
C GLN A 136 -27.03 7.49 25.11
N ASP A 137 -26.24 6.71 24.37
CA ASP A 137 -26.59 5.37 23.89
C ASP A 137 -26.68 4.37 25.06
N GLU A 138 -27.69 3.51 25.05
CA GLU A 138 -27.96 2.53 26.12
C GLU A 138 -26.80 1.56 26.33
N ASP A 139 -26.00 1.27 25.30
CA ASP A 139 -24.84 0.36 25.42
C ASP A 139 -23.60 1.07 25.98
N MET A 140 -23.62 2.40 26.09
CA MET A 140 -22.50 3.25 26.56
C MET A 140 -22.65 3.66 28.04
N VAL A 141 -23.22 2.75 28.85
CA VAL A 141 -23.31 2.90 30.31
C VAL A 141 -21.92 3.08 30.91
N ARG A 142 -21.79 4.00 31.87
CA ARG A 142 -20.54 4.24 32.60
C ARG A 142 -20.06 2.93 33.25
N ASP A 143 -18.77 2.64 33.09
CA ASP A 143 -18.12 1.39 33.52
C ASP A 143 -18.72 0.11 32.90
N GLY A 144 -19.56 0.27 31.86
CA GLY A 144 -20.05 -0.80 31.02
C GLY A 144 -18.97 -1.33 30.07
N ARG A 145 -19.32 -2.36 29.28
CA ARG A 145 -18.39 -3.06 28.40
C ARG A 145 -17.79 -2.16 27.31
N LEU A 146 -18.64 -1.43 26.57
CA LEU A 146 -18.18 -0.52 25.51
C LEU A 146 -17.48 0.73 26.06
N ASP A 147 -17.91 1.24 27.22
CA ASP A 147 -17.25 2.37 27.90
C ASP A 147 -15.84 1.98 28.38
N THR A 148 -15.69 0.80 28.98
CA THR A 148 -14.38 0.24 29.36
C THR A 148 -13.48 0.08 28.14
N MET A 149 -14.01 -0.46 27.03
CA MET A 149 -13.26 -0.60 25.78
C MET A 149 -12.80 0.76 25.23
N LEU A 150 -13.66 1.78 25.27
CA LEU A 150 -13.32 3.15 24.87
C LEU A 150 -12.22 3.73 25.76
N ILE A 151 -12.32 3.54 27.08
CA ILE A 151 -11.35 4.00 28.08
C ILE A 151 -9.99 3.35 27.85
N VAL A 152 -9.95 2.05 27.60
CA VAL A 152 -8.71 1.32 27.30
C VAL A 152 -8.09 1.83 25.99
N TYR A 153 -8.90 2.09 24.97
CA TYR A 153 -8.41 2.54 23.66
C TYR A 153 -7.88 3.99 23.68
N LEU A 154 -8.66 4.94 24.22
CA LEU A 154 -8.30 6.37 24.25
C LEU A 154 -7.47 6.77 25.48
N GLY A 155 -7.43 5.93 26.51
CA GLY A 155 -6.95 6.29 27.84
C GLY A 155 -8.01 7.00 28.67
N ARG A 156 -7.96 6.80 30.00
CA ARG A 156 -8.96 7.35 30.95
C ARG A 156 -9.10 8.87 30.86
N SER A 157 -7.98 9.60 30.92
CA SER A 157 -7.97 11.06 30.87
C SER A 157 -8.61 11.62 29.59
N LYS A 158 -8.29 11.09 28.41
CA LYS A 158 -8.87 11.55 27.15
C LYS A 158 -10.35 11.16 27.02
N SER A 159 -10.74 10.01 27.54
CA SER A 159 -12.14 9.56 27.52
C SER A 159 -13.03 10.43 28.42
N GLU A 160 -12.55 10.76 29.62
CA GLU A 160 -13.22 11.69 30.54
C GLU A 160 -13.30 13.10 29.94
N GLN A 161 -12.24 13.55 29.28
CA GLN A 161 -12.23 14.83 28.59
C GLN A 161 -13.23 14.86 27.43
N LEU A 162 -13.26 13.83 26.58
CA LEU A 162 -14.24 13.69 25.50
C LEU A 162 -15.68 13.71 26.05
N ARG A 163 -15.93 12.98 27.13
CA ARG A 163 -17.22 12.98 27.83
C ARG A 163 -17.59 14.36 28.35
N SER A 164 -16.64 15.06 28.97
CA SER A 164 -16.86 16.42 29.46
C SER A 164 -17.14 17.44 28.36
N LEU A 165 -16.67 17.21 27.13
CA LEU A 165 -16.93 18.07 25.97
C LEU A 165 -18.30 17.78 25.33
N LEU A 166 -18.68 16.51 25.21
CA LEU A 166 -19.96 16.10 24.59
C LEU A 166 -21.18 16.28 25.51
N VAL A 167 -21.00 16.15 26.83
CA VAL A 167 -22.10 16.25 27.82
C VAL A 167 -22.29 17.69 28.33
N ARG A 168 -21.55 18.69 27.80
CA ARG A 168 -21.73 20.08 28.25
C ARG A 168 -23.16 20.55 28.03
N GLU A 169 -23.79 20.99 29.11
CA GLU A 169 -25.07 21.68 29.00
C GLU A 169 -24.89 23.04 28.29
N PRO A 170 -25.87 23.49 27.48
CA PRO A 170 -25.80 24.76 26.74
C PRO A 170 -25.50 25.99 27.61
N ASN A 171 -25.74 25.89 28.92
CA ASN A 171 -25.60 26.98 29.89
C ASN A 171 -24.21 27.05 30.56
N PHE A 172 -23.28 26.15 30.23
CA PHE A 172 -21.93 26.16 30.80
C PHE A 172 -21.08 27.32 30.22
N PRO A 173 -20.38 28.11 31.05
CA PRO A 173 -19.50 29.17 30.56
C PRO A 173 -18.37 28.59 29.70
N GLY A 174 -18.23 29.10 28.47
CA GLY A 174 -17.26 28.61 27.48
C GLY A 174 -17.75 27.45 26.61
N TYR A 175 -19.05 27.15 26.59
CA TYR A 175 -19.67 26.26 25.60
C TYR A 175 -19.78 26.97 24.24
N ASP A 176 -19.09 26.44 23.23
CA ASP A 176 -19.21 26.89 21.84
C ASP A 176 -19.59 25.70 20.95
N PRO A 177 -20.86 25.56 20.53
CA PRO A 177 -21.29 24.42 19.71
C PRO A 177 -20.66 24.40 18.30
N SER A 178 -20.04 25.50 17.86
CA SER A 178 -19.37 25.56 16.56
C SER A 178 -18.06 24.77 16.52
N ASP A 179 -17.42 24.51 17.67
CA ASP A 179 -16.14 23.79 17.77
C ASP A 179 -16.29 22.26 17.50
N GLN A 180 -17.51 21.73 17.58
CA GLN A 180 -17.85 20.34 17.27
C GLN A 180 -18.14 20.10 15.79
N LEU A 181 -18.33 21.17 15.03
CA LEU A 181 -18.95 21.15 13.71
C LEU A 181 -17.96 21.51 12.61
N MET A 182 -18.10 20.88 11.44
CA MET A 182 -17.34 21.16 10.23
C MET A 182 -18.25 21.23 9.00
N LEU A 183 -17.87 22.04 8.01
CA LEU A 183 -18.53 22.10 6.72
C LEU A 183 -17.83 21.18 5.70
N LEU A 184 -18.51 20.13 5.25
CA LEU A 184 -17.95 19.09 4.37
C LEU A 184 -18.82 18.86 3.14
N SER A 185 -18.21 18.60 1.98
CA SER A 185 -18.94 18.07 0.84
C SER A 185 -19.35 16.62 1.10
N SER A 186 -20.38 16.12 0.40
CA SER A 186 -20.87 14.74 0.52
C SER A 186 -19.75 13.71 0.29
N GLN A 187 -18.85 13.99 -0.66
CA GLN A 187 -17.67 13.15 -0.92
C GLN A 187 -16.68 13.17 0.26
N MET A 188 -16.33 14.34 0.80
CA MET A 188 -15.39 14.43 1.92
C MET A 188 -15.95 13.85 3.21
N LEU A 189 -17.25 14.01 3.46
CA LEU A 189 -17.94 13.31 4.54
C LEU A 189 -17.76 11.80 4.41
N ALA A 190 -18.00 11.22 3.23
CA ALA A 190 -17.80 9.78 3.01
C ALA A 190 -16.35 9.34 3.27
N HIS A 191 -15.35 10.17 2.94
CA HIS A 191 -13.94 9.86 3.22
C HIS A 191 -13.61 9.90 4.71
N ILE A 192 -14.12 10.89 5.46
CA ILE A 192 -13.89 11.01 6.90
C ILE A 192 -14.66 9.91 7.65
N THR A 193 -15.94 9.69 7.34
CA THR A 193 -16.78 8.70 8.03
C THR A 193 -16.22 7.29 7.93
N ASN A 194 -15.69 6.92 6.77
CA ASN A 194 -15.07 5.61 6.57
C ASN A 194 -13.58 5.58 6.94
N GLY A 195 -13.02 6.65 7.51
CA GLY A 195 -11.62 6.71 7.95
C GLY A 195 -10.58 6.75 6.82
N ARG A 196 -11.01 6.81 5.56
CA ARG A 196 -10.15 6.93 4.37
C ARG A 196 -9.26 8.16 4.44
N LEU A 197 -9.74 9.22 5.10
CA LEU A 197 -9.00 10.45 5.37
C LEU A 197 -9.07 10.75 6.87
N SER A 198 -7.93 11.12 7.46
CA SER A 198 -7.89 11.67 8.82
C SER A 198 -6.88 12.80 8.96
N LEU A 199 -7.08 13.65 9.97
CA LEU A 199 -6.36 14.89 10.18
C LEU A 199 -5.54 14.81 11.46
N LYS A 200 -4.22 14.97 11.35
CA LYS A 200 -3.31 15.05 12.52
C LYS A 200 -2.84 16.49 12.68
N ALA A 201 -3.03 17.07 13.86
CA ALA A 201 -2.62 18.44 14.12
C ALA A 201 -1.12 18.63 13.89
N ASP A 202 -0.75 19.75 13.27
CA ASP A 202 0.63 20.23 13.20
C ASP A 202 0.86 21.23 14.35
N PRO A 203 1.62 20.86 15.40
CA PRO A 203 1.80 21.68 16.58
C PRO A 203 2.61 22.96 16.33
N LEU A 204 3.29 23.09 15.18
CA LEU A 204 4.19 24.21 14.90
C LEU A 204 3.48 25.44 14.30
N GLU A 205 2.27 25.30 13.76
CA GLU A 205 1.57 26.35 13.00
C GLU A 205 0.14 26.63 13.50
N ALA A 206 -0.16 26.38 14.78
CA ALA A 206 -1.48 26.66 15.35
C ALA A 206 -1.56 28.08 15.94
N THR A 207 -2.51 28.87 15.45
CA THR A 207 -2.93 30.16 16.02
C THR A 207 -4.38 30.06 16.51
N SER A 208 -4.90 31.09 17.20
CA SER A 208 -6.32 31.09 17.60
C SER A 208 -7.29 31.02 16.41
N ASN A 209 -6.86 31.48 15.23
CA ASN A 209 -7.73 31.66 14.06
C ASN A 209 -7.31 30.79 12.87
N SER A 210 -6.18 30.11 12.93
CA SER A 210 -5.78 29.14 11.90
C SER A 210 -5.09 27.93 12.51
N ALA A 211 -5.34 26.76 11.95
CA ALA A 211 -4.66 25.52 12.34
C ALA A 211 -4.35 24.68 11.12
N ARG A 212 -3.11 24.20 11.04
CA ARG A 212 -2.65 23.29 9.99
C ARG A 212 -2.71 21.85 10.44
N TYR A 213 -3.09 20.96 9.52
CA TYR A 213 -3.18 19.53 9.76
C TYR A 213 -2.48 18.74 8.65
N PHE A 214 -1.75 17.71 9.06
CA PHE A 214 -1.27 16.67 8.17
C PHE A 214 -2.40 15.72 7.83
N VAL A 215 -2.56 15.42 6.54
CA VAL A 215 -3.59 14.49 6.08
C VAL A 215 -3.01 13.09 6.00
N LYS A 216 -3.66 12.12 6.65
CA LYS A 216 -3.33 10.69 6.52
C LYS A 216 -4.41 9.96 5.74
N MET A 217 -4.06 9.57 4.51
CA MET A 217 -4.94 8.84 3.60
C MET A 217 -4.76 7.33 3.74
N LYS A 218 -5.85 6.56 3.58
CA LYS A 218 -5.84 5.10 3.44
C LYS A 218 -6.60 4.72 2.17
N ARG A 219 -5.91 4.04 1.25
CA ARG A 219 -6.46 3.56 -0.03
C ARG A 219 -6.52 2.04 -0.02
N PHE A 220 -7.42 1.48 0.80
CA PHE A 220 -7.51 0.03 0.96
C PHE A 220 -8.40 -0.63 -0.10
N ILE A 221 -9.43 0.08 -0.58
CA ILE A 221 -10.35 -0.43 -1.61
C ILE A 221 -9.95 0.17 -2.97
N PRO A 222 -9.53 -0.65 -3.96
CA PRO A 222 -9.00 -0.16 -5.24
C PRO A 222 -9.98 0.68 -6.06
N SER A 223 -11.28 0.39 -5.99
CA SER A 223 -12.31 1.08 -6.78
C SER A 223 -12.62 2.49 -6.30
N ILE A 224 -12.14 2.87 -5.11
CA ILE A 224 -12.47 4.15 -4.47
C ILE A 224 -11.31 5.11 -4.64
N ARG A 225 -11.53 6.19 -5.40
CA ARG A 225 -10.58 7.29 -5.51
C ARG A 225 -10.63 8.14 -4.25
N VAL A 226 -9.46 8.47 -3.71
CA VAL A 226 -9.31 9.37 -2.56
C VAL A 226 -8.40 10.51 -2.99
N ASP A 227 -8.95 11.72 -2.94
CA ASP A 227 -8.25 12.94 -3.31
C ASP A 227 -6.99 13.16 -2.47
N VAL A 228 -5.97 13.76 -3.09
CA VAL A 228 -4.61 13.80 -2.54
C VAL A 228 -4.32 15.20 -2.01
N PHE A 229 -4.21 15.31 -0.69
CA PHE A 229 -3.81 16.54 -0.01
C PHE A 229 -2.66 16.20 0.95
N PRO A 230 -1.48 16.84 0.86
CA PRO A 230 -0.41 16.62 1.84
C PRO A 230 -0.71 17.30 3.18
N PHE A 231 -1.33 18.48 3.13
CA PHE A 231 -1.72 19.28 4.29
C PHE A 231 -3.05 19.99 4.01
N ILE A 232 -3.76 20.33 5.08
CA ILE A 232 -4.89 21.26 5.04
C ILE A 232 -4.71 22.35 6.09
N SER A 233 -5.27 23.53 5.82
CA SER A 233 -5.32 24.62 6.78
C SER A 233 -6.77 25.03 6.99
N LEU A 234 -7.22 24.93 8.24
CA LEU A 234 -8.51 25.43 8.70
C LEU A 234 -8.31 26.88 9.13
N GLU A 235 -9.14 27.78 8.62
CA GLU A 235 -9.09 29.22 8.90
C GLU A 235 -10.45 29.66 9.43
N ASN A 236 -10.47 30.39 10.55
CA ASN A 236 -11.68 30.98 11.09
C ASN A 236 -11.90 32.36 10.48
N ARG A 237 -12.86 32.46 9.55
CA ARG A 237 -13.25 33.73 8.92
C ARG A 237 -14.37 34.46 9.66
N ALA A 238 -14.87 33.88 10.76
CA ALA A 238 -15.96 34.40 11.59
C ALA A 238 -15.54 34.38 13.06
N THR A 239 -14.41 35.04 13.36
CA THR A 239 -13.74 35.04 14.67
C THR A 239 -14.57 35.68 15.79
N ASP A 240 -15.64 36.39 15.44
CA ASP A 240 -16.59 37.04 16.32
C ASP A 240 -17.74 36.12 16.78
N THR A 241 -18.03 35.05 16.01
CA THR A 241 -19.27 34.29 16.12
C THR A 241 -19.09 32.77 16.13
N SER A 242 -17.86 32.28 15.95
CA SER A 242 -17.54 30.85 15.96
C SER A 242 -16.07 30.59 16.30
N SER A 243 -15.78 29.37 16.73
CA SER A 243 -14.43 28.86 16.93
C SER A 243 -14.04 27.86 15.85
N LEU A 244 -12.74 27.61 15.73
CA LEU A 244 -12.23 26.50 14.93
C LEU A 244 -12.70 25.16 15.49
N PRO A 245 -12.79 24.12 14.64
CA PRO A 245 -12.99 22.75 15.09
C PRO A 245 -12.01 22.37 16.20
N ASN A 246 -12.54 21.85 17.31
CA ASN A 246 -11.75 21.50 18.47
C ASN A 246 -10.75 20.39 18.09
N PRO A 247 -9.43 20.60 18.28
CA PRO A 247 -8.41 19.62 17.91
C PRO A 247 -8.62 18.25 18.56
N GLN A 248 -9.30 18.17 19.70
CA GLN A 248 -9.55 16.91 20.40
C GLN A 248 -10.51 15.99 19.65
N PHE A 249 -11.58 16.53 19.04
CA PHE A 249 -12.48 15.70 18.23
C PHE A 249 -11.76 15.17 16.98
N LEU A 250 -10.90 15.99 16.37
CA LEU A 250 -10.08 15.59 15.24
C LEU A 250 -9.04 14.52 15.64
N GLU A 251 -8.43 14.63 16.82
CA GLU A 251 -7.51 13.62 17.36
C GLU A 251 -8.24 12.30 17.66
N VAL A 252 -9.46 12.35 18.21
CA VAL A 252 -10.30 11.15 18.41
C VAL A 252 -10.59 10.50 17.06
N HIS A 253 -11.10 11.27 16.09
CA HIS A 253 -11.33 10.76 14.74
C HIS A 253 -10.06 10.17 14.11
N TYR A 254 -8.93 10.87 14.24
CA TYR A 254 -7.63 10.42 13.75
C TYR A 254 -7.23 9.05 14.28
N ARG A 255 -7.46 8.80 15.58
CA ARG A 255 -7.19 7.49 16.21
C ARG A 255 -8.11 6.40 15.71
N PHE A 256 -9.39 6.68 15.53
CA PHE A 256 -10.35 5.68 15.05
C PHE A 256 -10.28 5.46 13.54
N ALA A 257 -9.72 6.38 12.78
CA ALA A 257 -9.75 6.35 11.32
C ALA A 257 -9.14 5.09 10.70
N LEU A 258 -8.06 4.54 11.27
CA LEU A 258 -7.48 3.30 10.75
C LEU A 258 -8.44 2.11 10.92
N ALA A 259 -9.03 1.96 12.10
CA ALA A 259 -10.00 0.90 12.37
C ALA A 259 -11.28 1.08 11.55
N SER A 260 -11.78 2.31 11.40
CA SER A 260 -12.91 2.63 10.52
C SER A 260 -12.65 2.26 9.05
N ALA A 261 -11.43 2.48 8.56
CA ALA A 261 -11.05 2.08 7.20
C ALA A 261 -11.02 0.54 7.04
N TRP A 262 -10.61 -0.20 8.08
CA TRP A 262 -10.69 -1.67 8.07
C TRP A 262 -12.12 -2.19 8.21
N LEU A 263 -12.99 -1.48 8.92
CA LEU A 263 -14.41 -1.79 8.97
C LEU A 263 -15.05 -1.62 7.58
N GLU A 264 -14.66 -0.59 6.83
CA GLU A 264 -15.09 -0.44 5.44
C GLU A 264 -14.64 -1.61 4.56
N VAL A 265 -13.38 -2.05 4.70
CA VAL A 265 -12.87 -3.23 3.99
C VAL A 265 -13.65 -4.49 4.37
N TYR A 266 -13.97 -4.67 5.65
CA TYR A 266 -14.79 -5.79 6.12
C TYR A 266 -16.17 -5.79 5.47
N ASP A 267 -16.86 -4.65 5.44
CA ASP A 267 -18.17 -4.51 4.81
C ASP A 267 -18.07 -4.75 3.28
N TYR A 268 -17.03 -4.22 2.62
CA TYR A 268 -16.77 -4.43 1.20
C TYR A 268 -16.55 -5.91 0.86
N MET A 269 -15.67 -6.60 1.58
CA MET A 269 -15.37 -8.02 1.34
C MET A 269 -16.59 -8.92 1.61
N LYS A 270 -17.41 -8.59 2.61
CA LYS A 270 -18.67 -9.30 2.89
C LYS A 270 -19.65 -9.18 1.71
N GLN A 271 -19.78 -8.00 1.13
CA GLN A 271 -20.63 -7.77 -0.04
C GLN A 271 -20.10 -8.50 -1.28
N SER A 272 -18.78 -8.44 -1.53
CA SER A 272 -18.15 -9.16 -2.65
C SER A 272 -18.34 -10.68 -2.55
N CYS A 273 -18.20 -11.29 -1.37
CA CYS A 273 -18.49 -12.72 -1.21
C CYS A 273 -19.95 -13.06 -1.52
N SER A 274 -20.90 -12.21 -1.12
CA SER A 274 -22.32 -12.44 -1.40
C SER A 274 -22.65 -12.34 -2.89
N SER A 275 -22.04 -11.40 -3.61
CA SER A 275 -22.23 -11.23 -5.06
C SER A 275 -21.48 -12.29 -5.87
N SER A 276 -20.30 -12.74 -5.44
CA SER A 276 -19.58 -13.86 -6.04
C SER A 276 -20.35 -15.18 -5.90
N CYS A 277 -21.05 -15.41 -4.79
CA CYS A 277 -21.92 -16.58 -4.62
C CYS A 277 -23.13 -16.56 -5.57
N SER A 278 -23.74 -15.39 -5.81
CA SER A 278 -24.83 -15.26 -6.79
C SER A 278 -24.35 -15.34 -8.24
N LEU A 279 -23.14 -14.85 -8.54
CA LEU A 279 -22.54 -14.94 -9.87
C LEU A 279 -22.07 -16.37 -10.17
N ALA A 280 -21.52 -17.10 -9.20
CA ALA A 280 -21.15 -18.52 -9.38
C ALA A 280 -22.35 -19.42 -9.71
N LEU A 281 -23.58 -19.00 -9.35
CA LEU A 281 -24.84 -19.68 -9.72
C LEU A 281 -25.43 -19.18 -11.06
N GLN A 282 -24.99 -18.04 -11.59
CA GLN A 282 -25.45 -17.49 -12.88
C GLN A 282 -24.44 -17.64 -14.02
N ASP A 283 -23.16 -17.89 -13.73
CA ASP A 283 -22.11 -18.00 -14.75
C ASP A 283 -22.06 -19.35 -15.49
N GLN A 284 -23.06 -20.21 -15.31
CA GLN A 284 -23.26 -21.36 -16.20
C GLN A 284 -24.07 -21.05 -17.45
N THR A 285 -24.69 -19.87 -17.59
CA THR A 285 -25.44 -19.57 -18.81
C THR A 285 -25.40 -18.10 -19.19
N SER A 286 -24.77 -17.86 -20.34
CA SER A 286 -25.02 -16.74 -21.26
C SER A 286 -24.48 -15.36 -20.87
N LEU A 287 -23.22 -15.09 -21.23
CA LEU A 287 -22.78 -13.79 -21.84
C LEU A 287 -21.32 -13.81 -22.35
N ALA A 288 -20.51 -14.81 -21.97
CA ALA A 288 -19.14 -14.98 -22.49
C ALA A 288 -19.04 -15.46 -23.96
N GLY A 289 -20.14 -15.93 -24.57
CA GLY A 289 -20.12 -16.60 -25.87
C GLY A 289 -20.01 -15.70 -27.11
N LYS A 290 -20.35 -14.40 -27.03
CA LYS A 290 -20.43 -13.52 -28.24
C LYS A 290 -19.23 -12.61 -28.45
N ALA A 291 -18.53 -12.19 -27.39
CA ALA A 291 -17.28 -11.42 -27.50
C ALA A 291 -16.06 -12.33 -27.78
N SER A 292 -16.01 -13.52 -27.16
CA SER A 292 -14.95 -14.52 -27.33
C SER A 292 -14.85 -15.06 -28.77
N ALA A 293 -15.99 -15.25 -29.45
CA ALA A 293 -16.00 -15.76 -30.82
C ALA A 293 -15.35 -14.78 -31.83
N LYS A 294 -15.61 -13.46 -31.72
CA LYS A 294 -15.02 -12.43 -32.57
C LYS A 294 -13.53 -12.19 -32.27
N GLU A 295 -13.14 -12.16 -31.00
CA GLU A 295 -11.73 -12.09 -30.61
C GLU A 295 -10.95 -13.34 -31.05
N SER A 296 -11.55 -14.53 -30.99
CA SER A 296 -10.91 -15.79 -31.44
C SER A 296 -10.69 -15.85 -32.95
N LEU A 297 -11.58 -15.26 -33.76
CA LEU A 297 -11.47 -15.20 -35.22
C LEU A 297 -10.38 -14.21 -35.67
N ILE A 298 -10.33 -13.02 -35.08
CA ILE A 298 -9.27 -12.04 -35.35
C ILE A 298 -7.92 -12.59 -34.88
N ARG A 299 -7.85 -13.20 -33.70
CA ARG A 299 -6.60 -13.78 -33.17
C ARG A 299 -6.10 -14.95 -34.01
N ARG A 300 -6.98 -15.78 -34.57
CA ARG A 300 -6.61 -16.90 -35.48
C ARG A 300 -6.11 -16.43 -36.85
N CYS A 301 -6.69 -15.37 -37.42
CA CYS A 301 -6.25 -14.86 -38.73
C CYS A 301 -4.95 -14.04 -38.65
N PHE A 302 -4.71 -13.32 -37.55
CA PHE A 302 -3.54 -12.44 -37.41
C PHE A 302 -2.33 -13.09 -36.70
N GLN A 303 -2.50 -14.22 -36.00
CA GLN A 303 -1.39 -14.91 -35.33
C GLN A 303 -0.20 -15.30 -36.23
N PRO A 304 -0.39 -15.80 -37.47
CA PRO A 304 0.75 -16.12 -38.34
C PRO A 304 1.39 -14.87 -38.99
N ILE A 305 0.62 -13.78 -39.13
CA ILE A 305 1.05 -12.54 -39.79
C ILE A 305 1.83 -11.63 -38.81
N TYR A 306 1.46 -11.66 -37.52
CA TYR A 306 2.05 -10.80 -36.50
C TYR A 306 3.58 -10.94 -36.34
N PRO A 307 4.17 -12.15 -36.29
CA PRO A 307 5.63 -12.30 -36.24
C PRO A 307 6.32 -11.77 -37.51
N MET A 308 5.68 -11.90 -38.68
CA MET A 308 6.22 -11.36 -39.93
C MET A 308 6.19 -9.83 -39.92
N LEU A 309 5.08 -9.22 -39.52
CA LEU A 309 4.96 -7.77 -39.37
C LEU A 309 5.93 -7.22 -38.32
N GLN A 310 6.10 -7.91 -37.20
CA GLN A 310 7.06 -7.54 -36.17
C GLN A 310 8.49 -7.59 -36.72
N ARG A 311 8.87 -8.65 -37.44
CA ARG A 311 10.20 -8.73 -38.08
C ARG A 311 10.42 -7.63 -39.09
N LEU A 312 9.43 -7.36 -39.96
CA LEU A 312 9.49 -6.26 -40.92
C LEU A 312 9.60 -4.90 -40.22
N TRP A 313 8.85 -4.69 -39.14
CA TRP A 313 8.94 -3.48 -38.32
C TRP A 313 10.33 -3.30 -37.72
N LEU A 314 10.91 -4.35 -37.15
CA LEU A 314 12.25 -4.29 -36.54
C LEU A 314 13.37 -4.03 -37.58
N GLN A 315 13.13 -4.32 -38.85
CA GLN A 315 14.03 -3.96 -39.96
C GLN A 315 13.91 -2.49 -40.39
N MET A 316 12.86 -1.78 -39.97
CA MET A 316 12.70 -0.37 -40.32
C MET A 316 13.79 0.50 -39.68
N PRO A 317 14.22 1.58 -40.38
CA PRO A 317 15.17 2.56 -39.84
C PRO A 317 14.76 3.05 -38.44
N VAL A 318 15.75 3.15 -37.55
CA VAL A 318 15.56 3.58 -36.15
C VAL A 318 14.82 4.93 -36.05
N ILE A 319 15.07 5.85 -37.00
CA ILE A 319 14.40 7.15 -37.08
C ILE A 319 12.88 6.99 -37.18
N LEU A 320 12.42 6.08 -38.06
CA LEU A 320 10.98 5.86 -38.30
C LEU A 320 10.33 5.19 -37.09
N ARG A 321 11.01 4.20 -36.49
CA ARG A 321 10.53 3.55 -35.27
C ARG A 321 10.43 4.52 -34.09
N ALA A 322 11.47 5.30 -33.83
CA ALA A 322 11.47 6.30 -32.76
C ALA A 322 10.40 7.37 -32.96
N THR A 323 10.19 7.83 -34.20
CA THR A 323 9.13 8.79 -34.53
C THR A 323 7.74 8.19 -34.26
N ALA A 324 7.51 6.94 -34.69
CA ALA A 324 6.26 6.23 -34.42
C ALA A 324 6.01 6.06 -32.91
N TYR A 325 7.03 5.71 -32.12
CA TYR A 325 6.91 5.57 -30.66
C TYR A 325 6.52 6.89 -30.00
N LYS A 326 7.12 8.03 -30.39
CA LYS A 326 6.71 9.35 -29.89
C LYS A 326 5.28 9.72 -30.26
N CYS A 327 4.88 9.45 -31.51
CA CYS A 327 3.50 9.70 -31.95
C CYS A 327 2.51 8.85 -31.15
N LEU A 328 2.80 7.57 -30.94
CA LEU A 328 1.96 6.68 -30.15
C LEU A 328 1.92 7.09 -28.68
N ALA A 329 3.04 7.52 -28.09
CA ALA A 329 3.09 7.99 -26.71
C ALA A 329 2.23 9.25 -26.52
N SER A 330 2.33 10.20 -27.46
CA SER A 330 1.50 11.41 -27.46
C SER A 330 0.01 11.08 -27.59
N LEU A 331 -0.34 10.11 -28.44
CA LEU A 331 -1.71 9.62 -28.60
C LEU A 331 -2.18 8.89 -27.33
N GLY A 332 -1.33 8.05 -26.75
CA GLY A 332 -1.58 7.30 -25.53
C GLY A 332 -1.87 8.21 -24.34
N GLN A 333 -1.08 9.27 -24.16
CA GLN A 333 -1.31 10.28 -23.12
C GLN A 333 -2.67 10.99 -23.27
N ARG A 334 -3.14 11.22 -24.51
CA ARG A 334 -4.46 11.81 -24.76
C ARG A 334 -5.61 10.84 -24.49
N ILE A 335 -5.44 9.55 -24.79
CA ILE A 335 -6.49 8.53 -24.65
C ILE A 335 -6.59 8.03 -23.21
N TYR A 336 -5.44 7.74 -22.59
CA TYR A 336 -5.36 7.05 -21.30
C TYR A 336 -4.96 7.95 -20.13
N GLY A 337 -4.50 9.18 -20.40
CA GLY A 337 -3.98 10.09 -19.39
C GLY A 337 -2.56 9.75 -18.94
N ASP A 338 -2.16 10.35 -17.83
CA ASP A 338 -0.87 10.13 -17.19
C ASP A 338 -0.84 8.78 -16.45
N THR A 339 0.26 8.05 -16.58
CA THR A 339 0.52 6.80 -15.85
C THR A 339 1.18 7.03 -14.48
N GLY A 340 1.45 8.28 -14.10
CA GLY A 340 2.12 8.66 -12.85
C GLY A 340 3.64 8.49 -12.90
N SER A 341 4.20 8.38 -14.11
CA SER A 341 5.64 8.32 -14.37
C SER A 341 5.91 9.02 -15.69
N ASP A 342 6.83 9.98 -15.67
CA ASP A 342 7.25 10.73 -16.87
C ASP A 342 7.99 9.84 -17.89
N ARG A 343 8.32 8.61 -17.51
CA ARG A 343 9.12 7.67 -18.30
C ARG A 343 8.32 6.53 -18.89
N VAL A 344 7.07 6.32 -18.47
CA VAL A 344 6.26 5.18 -18.92
C VAL A 344 5.03 5.72 -19.64
N HIS A 345 4.69 5.15 -20.79
CA HIS A 345 3.54 5.56 -21.56
C HIS A 345 2.70 4.34 -21.93
N ARG A 346 1.41 4.39 -21.60
CA ARG A 346 0.44 3.41 -22.10
C ARG A 346 0.09 3.75 -23.54
N LEU A 347 0.32 2.81 -24.44
CA LEU A 347 0.05 2.95 -25.86
C LEU A 347 -1.22 2.18 -26.26
N PRO A 348 -1.81 2.49 -27.43
CA PRO A 348 -2.83 1.65 -28.04
C PRO A 348 -2.38 0.19 -28.20
N PHE A 349 -3.33 -0.72 -28.36
CA PHE A 349 -3.09 -2.17 -28.52
C PHE A 349 -2.46 -2.88 -27.31
N ASN A 350 -2.67 -2.31 -26.11
CA ASN A 350 -2.12 -2.85 -24.87
C ASN A 350 -0.59 -2.95 -24.94
N LEU A 351 0.06 -1.89 -25.43
CA LEU A 351 1.50 -1.75 -25.47
C LEU A 351 1.95 -0.71 -24.43
N TYR A 352 3.19 -0.84 -23.97
CA TYR A 352 3.84 0.08 -23.06
C TYR A 352 5.17 0.51 -23.65
N LEU A 353 5.46 1.79 -23.55
CA LEU A 353 6.72 2.39 -23.96
C LEU A 353 7.39 2.98 -22.73
N ARG A 354 8.62 2.56 -22.46
CA ARG A 354 9.51 3.28 -21.55
C ARG A 354 10.38 4.24 -22.35
N GLU A 355 10.30 5.53 -22.06
CA GLU A 355 11.18 6.56 -22.59
C GLU A 355 12.13 7.05 -21.50
N ALA A 356 13.41 7.19 -21.84
CA ALA A 356 14.44 7.68 -20.96
C ALA A 356 15.51 8.44 -21.75
N ARG A 357 16.47 9.06 -21.05
CA ARG A 357 17.64 9.66 -21.72
C ARG A 357 18.50 8.60 -22.38
N ARG A 358 19.31 9.00 -23.37
CA ARG A 358 20.20 8.10 -24.13
C ARG A 358 21.11 7.25 -23.25
N GLU A 359 21.58 7.78 -22.14
CA GLU A 359 22.42 7.08 -21.16
C GLU A 359 21.77 5.81 -20.59
N TRP A 360 20.43 5.72 -20.63
CA TRP A 360 19.67 4.54 -20.21
C TRP A 360 19.56 3.46 -21.29
N ALA A 361 20.10 3.67 -22.49
CA ALA A 361 20.03 2.68 -23.57
C ALA A 361 20.60 1.30 -23.19
N PRO A 362 21.75 1.18 -22.50
CA PRO A 362 22.23 -0.12 -22.02
C PRO A 362 21.24 -0.80 -21.06
N ARG A 363 20.56 -0.03 -20.20
CA ARG A 363 19.57 -0.55 -19.25
C ARG A 363 18.31 -1.05 -19.94
N HIS A 364 17.80 -0.32 -20.92
CA HIS A 364 16.67 -0.80 -21.74
C HIS A 364 17.04 -2.06 -22.55
N GLN A 365 18.28 -2.18 -23.02
CA GLN A 365 18.75 -3.40 -23.67
C GLN A 365 18.87 -4.57 -22.67
N ALA A 366 19.37 -4.32 -21.46
CA ALA A 366 19.43 -5.31 -20.40
C ALA A 366 18.02 -5.77 -19.99
N GLU A 367 17.07 -4.85 -19.77
CA GLU A 367 15.67 -5.20 -19.46
C GLU A 367 15.03 -6.02 -20.59
N LEU A 368 15.21 -5.63 -21.86
CA LEU A 368 14.74 -6.41 -23.00
C LEU A 368 15.33 -7.83 -22.99
N ARG A 369 16.64 -7.96 -22.69
CA ARG A 369 17.30 -9.25 -22.59
C ARG A 369 16.77 -10.08 -21.42
N SER A 370 16.51 -9.47 -20.27
CA SER A 370 15.91 -10.12 -19.10
C SER A 370 14.54 -10.70 -19.45
N LEU A 371 13.67 -9.92 -20.09
CA LEU A 371 12.36 -10.39 -20.54
C LEU A 371 12.47 -11.60 -21.48
N GLN A 372 13.41 -11.58 -22.43
CA GLN A 372 13.64 -12.70 -23.36
C GLN A 372 14.14 -13.97 -22.65
N ILE A 373 15.04 -13.82 -21.68
CA ILE A 373 15.57 -14.95 -20.90
C ILE A 373 14.43 -15.58 -20.09
N VAL A 374 13.67 -14.78 -19.35
CA VAL A 374 12.59 -15.27 -18.49
C VAL A 374 11.50 -15.94 -19.32
N GLN A 375 11.09 -15.33 -20.43
CA GLN A 375 10.09 -15.91 -21.35
C GLN A 375 10.54 -17.22 -22.00
N ARG A 376 11.86 -17.44 -22.13
CA ARG A 376 12.43 -18.66 -22.73
C ARG A 376 12.52 -19.82 -21.74
N TYR A 377 12.89 -19.54 -20.49
CA TYR A 377 13.25 -20.58 -19.52
C TYR A 377 12.19 -20.82 -18.44
N THR A 378 11.17 -19.96 -18.33
CA THR A 378 10.18 -20.03 -17.25
C THR A 378 8.76 -19.89 -17.77
N HIS A 379 7.79 -20.23 -16.92
CA HIS A 379 6.37 -20.04 -17.15
C HIS A 379 5.84 -18.74 -16.53
N ILE A 380 6.75 -17.87 -16.07
CA ILE A 380 6.39 -16.63 -15.40
C ILE A 380 5.69 -15.71 -16.40
N PRO A 381 4.51 -15.17 -16.06
CA PRO A 381 3.85 -14.20 -16.91
C PRO A 381 4.65 -12.88 -16.89
N VAL A 382 5.39 -12.61 -17.95
CA VAL A 382 6.19 -11.38 -18.11
C VAL A 382 5.75 -10.59 -19.36
N PRO A 383 5.99 -9.27 -19.40
CA PRO A 383 5.85 -8.50 -20.63
C PRO A 383 6.67 -9.12 -21.76
N THR A 384 6.10 -9.23 -22.96
CA THR A 384 6.91 -9.55 -24.13
C THR A 384 7.64 -8.29 -24.56
N GLY A 385 8.97 -8.29 -24.41
CA GLY A 385 9.82 -7.22 -24.91
C GLY A 385 9.88 -7.25 -26.44
N LEU A 386 9.47 -6.16 -27.08
CA LEU A 386 9.30 -6.10 -28.54
C LEU A 386 10.49 -5.41 -29.22
N ASP A 387 10.99 -4.33 -28.64
CA ASP A 387 12.05 -3.51 -29.24
C ASP A 387 12.77 -2.65 -28.20
N ALA A 388 14.07 -2.46 -28.35
CA ALA A 388 14.87 -1.51 -27.56
C ALA A 388 15.80 -0.73 -28.49
N ILE A 389 15.59 0.59 -28.57
CA ILE A 389 16.35 1.48 -29.43
C ILE A 389 16.78 2.75 -28.71
N TYR A 390 17.74 3.45 -29.28
CA TYR A 390 18.02 4.83 -28.93
C TYR A 390 18.10 5.68 -30.18
N TYR A 391 17.62 6.91 -30.09
CA TYR A 391 17.66 7.87 -31.18
C TYR A 391 17.81 9.27 -30.62
N ARG A 392 18.85 9.99 -31.07
CA ARG A 392 19.27 11.29 -30.50
C ARG A 392 19.48 11.14 -28.98
N GLU A 393 18.81 11.96 -28.18
CA GLU A 393 18.94 12.02 -26.72
C GLU A 393 17.99 11.10 -25.95
N SER A 394 17.16 10.31 -26.65
CA SER A 394 16.18 9.42 -26.01
C SER A 394 16.50 7.93 -26.28
N SER A 395 16.24 7.10 -25.28
CA SER A 395 16.15 5.65 -25.40
C SER A 395 14.72 5.18 -25.17
N TYR A 396 14.33 4.13 -25.88
CA TYR A 396 12.99 3.56 -25.89
C TYR A 396 13.03 2.06 -25.67
N LEU A 397 12.17 1.56 -24.79
CA LEU A 397 11.87 0.14 -24.66
C LEU A 397 10.37 -0.07 -24.87
N LEU A 398 10.02 -0.84 -25.91
CA LEU A 398 8.65 -1.19 -26.25
C LEU A 398 8.35 -2.61 -25.76
N MET A 399 7.25 -2.78 -25.04
CA MET A 399 6.80 -4.06 -24.49
C MET A 399 5.27 -4.19 -24.52
N THR A 400 4.76 -5.40 -24.34
CA THR A 400 3.31 -5.64 -24.17
C THR A 400 2.86 -5.36 -22.74
N GLY A 401 1.65 -4.83 -22.57
CA GLY A 401 1.00 -4.72 -21.27
C GLY A 401 0.48 -6.07 -20.77
N LEU A 402 0.51 -6.25 -19.46
CA LEU A 402 -0.12 -7.38 -18.79
C LEU A 402 -1.46 -6.95 -18.18
N ARG A 403 -2.39 -7.91 -18.03
CA ARG A 403 -3.67 -7.67 -17.36
C ARG A 403 -3.49 -7.72 -15.84
N GLY A 404 -4.44 -7.10 -15.13
CA GLY A 404 -4.46 -7.06 -13.67
C GLY A 404 -4.00 -5.73 -13.10
N CYS A 405 -3.87 -5.67 -11.78
CA CYS A 405 -3.37 -4.52 -11.05
C CYS A 405 -2.32 -4.97 -10.03
N SER A 406 -1.54 -4.03 -9.50
CA SER A 406 -0.48 -4.41 -8.58
C SER A 406 -1.03 -5.00 -7.30
N ILE A 407 -0.39 -6.05 -6.79
CA ILE A 407 -0.81 -6.75 -5.58
C ILE A 407 -0.84 -5.80 -4.38
N GLY A 408 0.05 -4.79 -4.35
CA GLY A 408 0.03 -3.73 -3.33
C GLY A 408 -1.27 -2.93 -3.28
N GLN A 409 -1.92 -2.69 -4.42
CA GLN A 409 -3.22 -2.01 -4.46
C GLN A 409 -4.34 -2.87 -3.87
N ARG A 410 -4.24 -4.20 -4.01
CA ARG A 410 -5.30 -5.13 -3.56
C ARG A 410 -5.00 -5.87 -2.27
N LEU A 411 -3.80 -5.74 -1.72
CA LEU A 411 -3.36 -6.49 -0.53
C LEU A 411 -4.34 -6.34 0.64
N SER A 412 -5.00 -5.20 0.77
CA SER A 412 -5.98 -4.94 1.84
C SER A 412 -7.33 -5.62 1.61
N THR A 413 -7.65 -6.03 0.38
CA THR A 413 -8.91 -6.70 0.01
C THR A 413 -8.72 -8.16 -0.38
N MET A 414 -7.49 -8.67 -0.32
CA MET A 414 -7.19 -10.08 -0.57
C MET A 414 -7.46 -10.92 0.67
N THR A 415 -8.20 -12.01 0.49
CA THR A 415 -8.38 -13.04 1.52
C THR A 415 -7.06 -13.75 1.84
N ASP A 416 -7.00 -14.41 3.00
CA ASP A 416 -5.81 -15.17 3.38
C ASP A 416 -5.49 -16.29 2.37
N LYS A 417 -6.52 -16.96 1.83
CA LYS A 417 -6.34 -17.99 0.78
C LYS A 417 -5.77 -17.44 -0.53
N GLN A 418 -6.21 -16.26 -0.96
CA GLN A 418 -5.68 -15.62 -2.16
C GLN A 418 -4.22 -15.19 -1.98
N LEU A 419 -3.88 -14.68 -0.80
CA LEU A 419 -2.53 -14.27 -0.49
C LEU A 419 -1.57 -15.47 -0.37
N ASP A 420 -2.02 -16.55 0.26
CA ASP A 420 -1.28 -17.82 0.34
C ASP A 420 -1.05 -18.42 -1.06
N ALA A 421 -2.09 -18.46 -1.92
CA ALA A 421 -1.94 -18.91 -3.30
C ALA A 421 -0.90 -18.07 -4.07
N ALA A 422 -0.90 -16.74 -3.90
CA ALA A 422 0.11 -15.87 -4.49
C ALA A 422 1.52 -16.17 -3.93
N ALA A 423 1.66 -16.46 -2.64
CA ALA A 423 2.94 -16.85 -2.05
C ALA A 423 3.46 -18.18 -2.63
N GLN A 424 2.58 -19.17 -2.83
CA GLN A 424 2.96 -20.44 -3.48
C GLN A 424 3.35 -20.25 -4.95
N ASP A 425 2.61 -19.43 -5.70
CA ASP A 425 2.95 -19.08 -7.08
C ASP A 425 4.34 -18.41 -7.14
N LEU A 426 4.62 -17.44 -6.26
CA LEU A 426 5.94 -16.78 -6.16
C LEU A 426 7.06 -17.76 -5.84
N LYS A 427 6.82 -18.70 -4.91
CA LYS A 427 7.80 -19.73 -4.56
C LYS A 427 8.14 -20.60 -5.76
N GLY A 428 7.15 -21.00 -6.56
CA GLY A 428 7.35 -21.73 -7.81
C GLY A 428 8.14 -20.90 -8.83
N TYR A 429 7.73 -19.65 -9.07
CA TYR A 429 8.41 -18.76 -10.01
C TYR A 429 9.85 -18.47 -9.63
N LEU A 430 10.16 -18.29 -8.35
CA LEU A 430 11.53 -18.08 -7.90
C LEU A 430 12.39 -19.34 -8.08
N ALA A 431 11.83 -20.53 -7.89
CA ALA A 431 12.54 -21.76 -8.21
C ALA A 431 12.85 -21.87 -9.72
N GLU A 432 11.92 -21.49 -10.59
CA GLU A 432 12.14 -21.42 -12.03
C GLU A 432 13.23 -20.39 -12.40
N LEU A 433 13.20 -19.18 -11.81
CA LEU A 433 14.22 -18.15 -12.03
C LEU A 433 15.61 -18.63 -11.63
N ARG A 434 15.72 -19.27 -10.46
CA ARG A 434 16.99 -19.81 -9.96
C ARG A 434 17.54 -20.92 -10.84
N GLY A 435 16.67 -21.64 -11.56
CA GLY A 435 17.06 -22.68 -12.51
C GLY A 435 17.56 -22.18 -13.87
N ILE A 436 17.51 -20.87 -14.14
CA ILE A 436 17.98 -20.31 -15.41
C ILE A 436 19.51 -20.46 -15.50
N PRO A 437 20.05 -21.02 -16.59
CA PRO A 437 21.50 -21.16 -16.75
C PRO A 437 22.16 -19.83 -17.15
N ASN A 438 23.28 -19.49 -16.50
CA ASN A 438 24.08 -18.32 -16.86
C ASN A 438 24.86 -18.54 -18.16
N ASN A 439 24.31 -18.02 -19.26
CA ASN A 439 24.90 -18.08 -20.59
C ASN A 439 25.37 -16.70 -21.09
N THR A 440 25.73 -15.78 -20.18
CA THR A 440 26.22 -14.45 -20.56
C THR A 440 27.59 -14.51 -21.25
N GLY A 441 28.38 -15.55 -20.99
CA GLY A 441 29.77 -15.64 -21.46
C GLY A 441 30.70 -14.62 -20.78
N SER A 442 30.20 -13.94 -19.75
CA SER A 442 30.96 -12.97 -18.96
C SER A 442 31.89 -13.67 -17.97
N ARG A 443 33.03 -13.04 -17.67
CA ARG A 443 33.94 -13.47 -16.59
C ARG A 443 33.46 -13.05 -15.19
N PHE A 444 32.38 -12.28 -15.13
CA PHE A 444 31.79 -11.75 -13.90
C PHE A 444 30.58 -12.62 -13.55
N CYS A 445 30.56 -13.19 -12.34
CA CYS A 445 29.44 -13.99 -11.89
C CYS A 445 28.25 -13.11 -11.49
N ILE A 446 28.50 -11.94 -10.89
CA ILE A 446 27.46 -10.99 -10.49
C ILE A 446 27.42 -9.84 -11.50
N CYS A 447 26.39 -9.84 -12.34
CA CYS A 447 26.24 -8.95 -13.48
C CYS A 447 24.79 -8.91 -13.96
N ASN A 448 24.44 -7.96 -14.83
CA ASN A 448 23.10 -7.93 -15.43
C ASN A 448 22.90 -9.04 -16.49
N SER A 449 21.71 -9.10 -17.10
CA SER A 449 21.35 -10.11 -18.11
C SER A 449 22.20 -10.10 -19.40
N LEU A 450 22.98 -9.05 -19.65
CA LEU A 450 23.94 -8.94 -20.75
C LEU A 450 25.38 -9.27 -20.34
N GLY A 451 25.65 -9.48 -19.04
CA GLY A 451 27.02 -9.63 -18.52
C GLY A 451 27.70 -8.31 -18.16
N ASP A 452 26.97 -7.19 -18.23
CA ASP A 452 27.42 -5.84 -17.90
C ASP A 452 27.07 -5.46 -16.45
N GLY A 453 27.25 -4.18 -16.10
CA GLY A 453 27.00 -3.68 -14.75
C GLY A 453 25.55 -3.87 -14.28
N ILE A 454 25.39 -4.26 -13.01
CA ILE A 454 24.10 -4.38 -12.33
C ILE A 454 23.41 -3.02 -12.18
N LEU A 455 22.09 -3.03 -12.06
CA LEU A 455 21.30 -1.89 -11.60
C LEU A 455 20.58 -2.29 -10.32
N ASP A 456 20.84 -1.60 -9.23
CA ASP A 456 20.19 -1.87 -7.95
C ASP A 456 19.88 -0.57 -7.20
N TRP A 457 18.60 -0.29 -6.98
CA TRP A 457 18.15 0.91 -6.27
C TRP A 457 18.60 1.00 -4.80
N ARG A 458 19.11 -0.09 -4.22
CA ARG A 458 19.77 -0.15 -2.90
C ARG A 458 21.27 0.11 -3.00
N ILE A 459 21.85 0.18 -4.18
CA ILE A 459 23.27 0.53 -4.37
C ILE A 459 23.29 1.79 -5.23
N GLY A 460 23.40 2.94 -4.57
CA GLY A 460 23.32 4.25 -5.22
C GLY A 460 24.27 4.39 -6.40
N ASP A 461 25.48 3.85 -6.25
CA ASP A 461 26.54 3.91 -7.27
C ASP A 461 26.20 3.10 -8.53
N SER A 462 25.37 2.05 -8.43
CA SER A 462 24.91 1.28 -9.61
C SER A 462 24.13 2.12 -10.62
N GLN A 463 23.62 3.28 -10.19
CA GLN A 463 22.93 4.23 -11.06
C GLN A 463 23.89 5.10 -11.87
N ARG A 464 25.18 5.12 -11.52
CA ARG A 464 26.21 6.00 -12.12
C ARG A 464 27.37 5.20 -12.71
N GLU A 465 27.65 4.02 -12.15
CA GLU A 465 28.80 3.19 -12.46
C GLU A 465 28.39 1.81 -13.01
N GLN A 466 29.32 1.15 -13.70
CA GLN A 466 29.12 -0.22 -14.18
C GLN A 466 29.63 -1.23 -13.15
N LEU A 467 28.84 -1.45 -12.10
CA LEU A 467 29.19 -2.39 -11.04
C LEU A 467 28.99 -3.84 -11.48
N ARG A 468 30.05 -4.64 -11.48
CA ARG A 468 30.01 -6.08 -11.81
C ARG A 468 31.16 -6.76 -11.10
N PHE A 469 30.93 -7.98 -10.65
CA PHE A 469 31.83 -8.64 -9.70
C PHE A 469 32.16 -10.05 -10.17
N HIS A 470 33.42 -10.43 -9.99
CA HIS A 470 33.93 -11.75 -10.34
C HIS A 470 33.27 -12.84 -9.50
N ASP A 471 33.07 -12.57 -8.22
CA ASP A 471 32.43 -13.47 -7.27
C ASP A 471 31.71 -12.70 -6.15
N GLU A 472 31.08 -13.45 -5.25
CA GLU A 472 30.38 -12.90 -4.08
C GLU A 472 31.32 -12.21 -3.09
N THR A 473 32.61 -12.56 -3.06
CA THR A 473 33.57 -11.94 -2.12
C THR A 473 33.85 -10.50 -2.53
N GLU A 474 34.09 -10.25 -3.81
CA GLU A 474 34.28 -8.90 -4.35
C GLU A 474 33.02 -8.04 -4.16
N PHE A 475 31.84 -8.64 -4.38
CA PHE A 475 30.56 -7.97 -4.11
C PHE A 475 30.39 -7.58 -2.64
N ASN A 476 30.66 -8.51 -1.72
CA ASN A 476 30.56 -8.29 -0.28
C ASN A 476 31.55 -7.23 0.22
N GLN A 477 32.76 -7.18 -0.36
CA GLN A 477 33.74 -6.13 -0.07
C GLN A 477 33.20 -4.76 -0.48
N PHE A 478 32.64 -4.66 -1.69
CA PHE A 478 32.02 -3.42 -2.18
C PHE A 478 30.92 -2.91 -1.25
N LEU A 479 30.02 -3.80 -0.78
CA LEU A 479 28.92 -3.42 0.13
C LEU A 479 29.37 -2.83 1.48
N THR A 480 30.63 -3.04 1.86
CA THR A 480 31.21 -2.56 3.12
C THR A 480 32.20 -1.42 2.94
N THR A 481 32.51 -1.07 1.69
CA THR A 481 33.51 -0.05 1.37
C THR A 481 33.05 1.31 1.87
N ASP A 482 33.96 2.06 2.49
CA ASP A 482 33.75 3.41 3.03
C ASP A 482 32.66 3.54 4.12
N LEU A 483 32.23 2.43 4.74
CA LEU A 483 31.30 2.46 5.87
C LEU A 483 32.02 2.59 7.22
N PRO A 484 31.44 3.34 8.18
CA PRO A 484 31.98 3.44 9.53
C PRO A 484 31.64 2.18 10.34
N LEU A 485 32.47 1.14 10.23
CA LEU A 485 32.26 -0.15 10.90
C LEU A 485 33.03 -0.22 12.22
N ASP A 486 32.34 -0.57 13.32
CA ASP A 486 32.99 -0.95 14.57
C ASP A 486 33.30 -2.45 14.62
N ASN A 487 33.95 -2.90 15.71
CA ASN A 487 34.37 -4.29 15.87
C ASN A 487 33.20 -5.29 15.96
N ASP A 488 32.07 -4.89 16.54
CA ASP A 488 30.91 -5.78 16.72
C ASP A 488 30.10 -5.89 15.42
N ILE A 489 29.96 -4.78 14.69
CA ILE A 489 29.41 -4.73 13.33
C ILE A 489 30.27 -5.59 12.39
N CYS A 490 31.60 -5.41 12.42
CA CYS A 490 32.53 -6.24 11.63
C CYS A 490 32.36 -7.73 11.92
N ARG A 491 32.17 -8.13 13.18
CA ARG A 491 31.94 -9.54 13.56
C ARG A 491 30.64 -10.09 12.95
N GLN A 492 29.56 -9.32 12.99
CA GLN A 492 28.27 -9.71 12.41
C GLN A 492 28.34 -9.82 10.90
N ILE A 493 28.94 -8.83 10.24
CA ILE A 493 29.18 -8.83 8.78
C ILE A 493 30.01 -10.04 8.38
N SER A 494 31.14 -10.28 9.06
CA SER A 494 32.04 -11.40 8.74
C SER A 494 31.36 -12.75 8.86
N LYS A 495 30.46 -12.91 9.85
CA LYS A 495 29.68 -14.13 10.02
C LYS A 495 28.73 -14.36 8.83
N SER A 496 28.06 -13.31 8.36
CA SER A 496 27.13 -13.41 7.23
C SER A 496 27.86 -13.56 5.90
N HIS A 497 28.86 -12.72 5.62
CA HIS A 497 29.63 -12.73 4.38
C HIS A 497 30.55 -13.96 4.26
N GLY A 498 30.73 -14.72 5.35
CA GLY A 498 31.42 -16.01 5.33
C GLY A 498 30.56 -17.17 4.82
N VAL A 499 29.23 -17.00 4.71
CA VAL A 499 28.34 -17.98 4.10
C VAL A 499 28.43 -17.82 2.59
N LYS A 500 28.69 -18.94 1.88
CA LYS A 500 28.74 -18.95 0.42
C LYS A 500 27.36 -19.24 -0.15
N HIS A 501 26.97 -18.48 -1.16
CA HIS A 501 25.69 -18.63 -1.85
C HIS A 501 25.89 -18.99 -3.32
N ASP A 502 24.88 -19.66 -3.88
CA ASP A 502 24.81 -19.83 -5.33
C ASP A 502 24.49 -18.49 -5.99
N ILE A 503 25.14 -18.23 -7.14
CA ILE A 503 24.84 -17.07 -7.97
C ILE A 503 23.79 -17.46 -9.00
N VAL A 504 22.60 -16.88 -8.87
CA VAL A 504 21.40 -17.28 -9.60
C VAL A 504 20.77 -16.06 -10.29
N PHE A 505 19.90 -16.31 -11.28
CA PHE A 505 19.15 -15.23 -11.90
C PHE A 505 18.05 -14.74 -10.95
N THR A 506 18.04 -13.44 -10.67
CA THR A 506 17.10 -12.79 -9.76
C THR A 506 16.40 -11.64 -10.48
N HIS A 507 15.23 -11.26 -9.99
CA HIS A 507 14.54 -10.05 -10.42
C HIS A 507 15.18 -8.80 -9.77
N ALA A 508 15.64 -8.95 -8.52
CA ALA A 508 16.26 -7.88 -7.71
C ALA A 508 15.40 -6.62 -7.51
N ASP A 509 14.10 -6.69 -7.76
CA ASP A 509 13.13 -5.64 -7.40
C ASP A 509 11.70 -6.20 -7.33
N LEU A 510 11.55 -7.42 -6.80
CA LEU A 510 10.26 -8.11 -6.75
C LEU A 510 9.36 -7.57 -5.62
N ASN A 511 8.86 -6.34 -5.78
CA ASN A 511 8.06 -5.65 -4.77
C ASN A 511 6.55 -5.63 -5.10
N LEU A 512 5.74 -5.16 -4.14
CA LEU A 512 4.28 -5.11 -4.23
C LEU A 512 3.72 -4.34 -5.45
N ARG A 513 4.51 -3.46 -6.08
CA ARG A 513 4.10 -2.72 -7.29
C ARG A 513 4.34 -3.51 -8.58
N ASN A 514 5.32 -4.42 -8.54
CA ASN A 514 5.83 -5.14 -9.70
C ASN A 514 5.16 -6.50 -9.90
N ILE A 515 4.44 -7.00 -8.89
CA ILE A 515 3.61 -8.20 -8.99
C ILE A 515 2.17 -7.79 -9.31
N LEU A 516 1.66 -8.23 -10.45
CA LEU A 516 0.28 -8.01 -10.89
C LEU A 516 -0.60 -9.21 -10.56
N VAL A 517 -1.83 -8.93 -10.16
CA VAL A 517 -2.86 -9.93 -9.88
C VAL A 517 -4.13 -9.66 -10.68
N ASP A 518 -4.79 -10.73 -11.13
CA ASP A 518 -6.09 -10.69 -11.80
C ASP A 518 -7.24 -10.47 -10.80
N GLU A 519 -8.48 -10.38 -11.27
CA GLU A 519 -9.65 -10.18 -10.40
C GLU A 519 -9.79 -11.26 -9.32
N MET A 520 -9.37 -12.50 -9.59
CA MET A 520 -9.48 -13.63 -8.68
C MET A 520 -8.41 -13.68 -7.59
N GLY A 521 -7.35 -12.87 -7.66
CA GLY A 521 -6.26 -12.94 -6.68
C GLY A 521 -5.02 -13.64 -7.19
N LYS A 522 -5.04 -14.20 -8.40
CA LYS A 522 -3.93 -14.97 -8.95
C LYS A 522 -2.92 -14.05 -9.60
N ILE A 523 -1.64 -14.41 -9.51
CA ILE A 523 -0.58 -13.66 -10.19
C ILE A 523 -0.79 -13.74 -11.71
N SER A 524 -1.02 -12.58 -12.31
CA SER A 524 -1.25 -12.41 -13.75
C SER A 524 -0.05 -11.83 -14.47
N GLY A 525 0.95 -11.34 -13.73
CA GLY A 525 2.14 -10.72 -14.31
C GLY A 525 3.21 -10.36 -13.29
N ILE A 526 4.48 -10.41 -13.72
CA ILE A 526 5.62 -9.78 -13.04
C ILE A 526 6.26 -8.80 -14.02
N VAL A 527 6.36 -7.53 -13.63
CA VAL A 527 6.86 -6.43 -14.46
C VAL A 527 8.08 -5.77 -13.84
N ASP A 528 8.74 -4.90 -14.60
CA ASP A 528 9.89 -4.09 -14.15
C ASP A 528 11.20 -4.87 -13.96
N TRP A 529 11.68 -5.48 -15.04
CA TRP A 529 12.86 -6.36 -15.03
C TRP A 529 14.19 -5.62 -15.25
N GLU A 530 14.23 -4.30 -15.00
CA GLU A 530 15.41 -3.47 -15.25
C GLU A 530 16.58 -3.77 -14.30
N CYS A 531 16.27 -4.22 -13.07
CA CYS A 531 17.25 -4.65 -12.07
C CYS A 531 17.64 -6.13 -12.21
N ALA A 532 17.00 -6.89 -13.11
CA ALA A 532 17.20 -8.32 -13.18
C ALA A 532 18.62 -8.69 -13.66
N GLY A 533 19.20 -9.71 -13.04
CA GLY A 533 20.58 -10.11 -13.27
C GLY A 533 20.97 -11.33 -12.44
N TRP A 534 22.28 -11.57 -12.38
CA TRP A 534 22.89 -12.64 -11.61
C TRP A 534 23.36 -12.10 -10.27
N TYR A 535 22.85 -12.65 -9.18
CA TYR A 535 23.12 -12.21 -7.81
C TYR A 535 23.22 -13.42 -6.87
N PRO A 536 23.82 -13.26 -5.68
CA PRO A 536 23.68 -14.25 -4.61
C PRO A 536 22.19 -14.56 -4.34
N GLU A 537 21.84 -15.83 -4.14
CA GLU A 537 20.44 -16.24 -4.01
C GLU A 537 19.66 -15.59 -2.86
N TYR A 538 20.36 -15.12 -1.82
CA TYR A 538 19.78 -14.38 -0.69
C TYR A 538 19.36 -12.95 -1.08
N TRP A 539 19.91 -12.39 -2.16
CA TRP A 539 19.73 -10.99 -2.53
C TRP A 539 18.26 -10.64 -2.81
N GLU A 540 17.51 -11.55 -3.45
CA GLU A 540 16.08 -11.35 -3.71
C GLU A 540 15.29 -11.20 -2.39
N HIS A 541 15.60 -12.02 -1.38
CA HIS A 541 14.98 -11.93 -0.05
C HIS A 541 15.23 -10.54 0.59
N SER A 542 16.49 -10.09 0.58
CA SER A 542 16.87 -8.76 1.11
C SER A 542 16.16 -7.63 0.36
N LYS A 543 16.05 -7.72 -0.97
CA LYS A 543 15.40 -6.72 -1.82
C LYS A 543 13.89 -6.68 -1.63
N MET A 544 13.24 -7.85 -1.49
CA MET A 544 11.81 -7.92 -1.16
C MET A 544 11.53 -7.26 0.19
N HIS A 545 12.39 -7.45 1.20
CA HIS A 545 12.25 -6.76 2.49
C HIS A 545 12.47 -5.25 2.41
N PHE A 546 13.50 -4.80 1.69
CA PHE A 546 13.89 -3.40 1.57
C PHE A 546 12.72 -2.50 1.12
N THR A 547 11.91 -2.99 0.20
CA THR A 547 10.83 -2.22 -0.43
C THR A 547 9.52 -2.19 0.37
N VAL A 548 9.36 -3.04 1.40
CA VAL A 548 8.08 -3.29 2.08
C VAL A 548 8.16 -3.29 3.61
N ARG A 549 9.20 -2.68 4.19
CA ARG A 549 9.46 -2.63 5.66
C ARG A 549 8.25 -2.26 6.52
N HIS A 550 7.27 -1.54 5.97
CA HIS A 550 6.06 -1.10 6.66
C HIS A 550 4.80 -1.94 6.38
N THR A 551 4.96 -3.13 5.80
CA THR A 551 3.86 -4.01 5.37
C THR A 551 3.97 -5.36 6.07
N PRO A 552 3.61 -5.45 7.37
CA PRO A 552 3.83 -6.66 8.17
C PRO A 552 3.09 -7.87 7.60
N ARG A 553 1.86 -7.69 7.08
CA ARG A 553 1.11 -8.76 6.42
C ARG A 553 1.86 -9.38 5.23
N TRP A 554 2.48 -8.54 4.39
CA TRP A 554 3.25 -9.06 3.25
C TRP A 554 4.53 -9.75 3.68
N ILE A 555 5.24 -9.17 4.65
CA ILE A 555 6.48 -9.76 5.16
C ILE A 555 6.18 -11.16 5.73
N ALA A 556 5.26 -11.24 6.67
CA ALA A 556 5.01 -12.49 7.39
C ALA A 556 4.26 -13.53 6.56
N ASP A 557 3.23 -13.12 5.80
CA ASP A 557 2.38 -14.07 5.08
C ASP A 557 2.90 -14.37 3.67
N VAL A 558 3.94 -13.68 3.18
CA VAL A 558 4.49 -13.95 1.84
C VAL A 558 6.00 -14.07 1.88
N VAL A 559 6.73 -13.01 2.25
CA VAL A 559 8.20 -13.01 2.14
C VAL A 559 8.82 -14.11 3.01
N ASP A 560 8.40 -14.22 4.26
CA ASP A 560 8.88 -15.22 5.21
C ASP A 560 8.52 -16.66 4.80
N GLN A 561 7.40 -16.85 4.08
CA GLN A 561 7.01 -18.16 3.54
C GLN A 561 7.83 -18.55 2.31
N VAL A 562 8.09 -17.58 1.44
CA VAL A 562 8.86 -17.77 0.20
C VAL A 562 10.34 -18.00 0.52
N PHE A 563 10.87 -17.31 1.54
CA PHE A 563 12.25 -17.41 1.99
C PHE A 563 12.33 -17.81 3.47
N PRO A 564 12.28 -19.12 3.78
CA PRO A 564 12.44 -19.58 5.16
C PRO A 564 13.86 -19.42 5.71
N ALA A 565 14.84 -19.10 4.85
CA ALA A 565 16.26 -18.94 5.18
C ALA A 565 16.71 -17.47 5.09
N TYR A 566 18.03 -17.25 5.15
CA TYR A 566 18.70 -15.95 4.93
C TYR A 566 18.42 -14.85 5.96
N ARG A 567 18.06 -15.22 7.20
CA ARG A 567 17.79 -14.25 8.28
C ARG A 567 19.05 -13.53 8.77
N GLY A 568 20.21 -14.19 8.76
CA GLY A 568 21.48 -13.59 9.15
C GLY A 568 21.90 -12.50 8.17
N GLU A 569 21.77 -12.82 6.89
CA GLU A 569 22.02 -11.98 5.73
C GLU A 569 21.09 -10.77 5.77
N LEU A 570 19.78 -10.98 5.94
CA LEU A 570 18.82 -9.88 6.05
C LEU A 570 19.15 -8.91 7.19
N ASN A 571 19.61 -9.40 8.34
CA ASN A 571 20.01 -8.56 9.47
C ASN A 571 21.20 -7.68 9.11
N VAL A 572 22.23 -8.26 8.48
CA VAL A 572 23.40 -7.51 8.00
C VAL A 572 23.00 -6.51 6.93
N GLU A 573 22.16 -6.88 5.96
CA GLU A 573 21.74 -5.97 4.90
C GLU A 573 20.89 -4.80 5.42
N ASN A 574 20.04 -5.03 6.44
CA ASN A 574 19.31 -3.95 7.09
C ASN A 574 20.25 -3.00 7.84
N MET A 575 21.26 -3.53 8.52
CA MET A 575 22.29 -2.75 9.21
C MET A 575 23.08 -1.89 8.21
N LEU A 576 23.61 -2.48 7.14
CA LEU A 576 24.33 -1.76 6.09
C LEU A 576 23.46 -0.67 5.45
N SER A 577 22.20 -0.99 5.15
CA SER A 577 21.25 -0.02 4.57
C SER A 577 20.93 1.15 5.51
N SER A 578 21.05 0.98 6.82
CA SER A 578 20.81 2.05 7.80
C SER A 578 21.98 3.02 7.94
N MET A 579 23.18 2.61 7.51
CA MET A 579 24.41 3.42 7.54
C MET A 579 24.59 4.24 6.26
N MET A 580 23.92 3.85 5.18
CA MET A 580 23.93 4.60 3.92
C MET A 580 23.05 5.85 4.02
N PRO A 581 23.45 6.98 3.40
CA PRO A 581 22.60 8.16 3.32
C PRO A 581 21.24 7.81 2.72
N SER A 582 20.16 8.36 3.28
CA SER A 582 18.84 8.27 2.65
C SER A 582 18.87 9.04 1.33
N TRP A 583 18.81 8.34 0.20
CA TRP A 583 18.65 8.92 -1.14
C TRP A 583 17.26 9.49 -1.40
#